data_AF-F3GNX3-F1
#
_entry.id   AF-F3GNX3-F1
#
_cell.length_a   1.000
_cell.length_b   1.000
_cell.length_c   1.000
_cell.angle_alpha   90.00
_cell.angle_beta   90.00
_cell.angle_gamma   90.00
#
_symmetry.space_group_name_H-M   'P 1'
#
loop_
_entity.id
_entity.type
_entity.pdbx_description
1 polymer ?
#
loop_
_entity_poly.entity_id
_entity_poly.type
_entity_poly.pdbx_seq_one_letter_code
_entity_poly.pdbx_strand_id
1 'polypeptide(L)' 'MITASAIGANMGSVVWVYYNVTRNGLARPIESQENLFKIERLGLDNFSAPVIAQAPGGVLDLAAVNTDIVIVLKAWL' A
#
# COMPACT_ATOMS: atom_id res chain seq x y z
N MET A 1 -6.24 -12.38 8.58
CA MET A 1 -4.86 -11.96 8.88
C MET A 1 -3.94 -13.04 8.32
N ILE A 2 -2.96 -12.69 7.48
CA ILE A 2 -2.00 -13.64 6.91
C ILE A 2 -0.85 -13.82 7.90
N THR A 3 -0.52 -15.05 8.29
CA THR A 3 0.54 -15.31 9.26
C THR A 3 1.92 -15.25 8.61
N ALA A 4 2.94 -14.84 9.37
CA ALA A 4 4.33 -14.85 8.90
C ALA A 4 4.78 -16.26 8.46
N SER A 5 4.28 -17.31 9.11
CA SER A 5 4.55 -18.70 8.74
C SER A 5 3.98 -19.08 7.36
N ALA A 6 2.77 -18.62 7.03
CA ALA A 6 2.17 -18.85 5.72
C ALA A 6 2.94 -18.14 4.60
N ILE A 7 3.47 -16.94 4.88
CA ILE A 7 4.32 -16.21 3.93
C ILE A 7 5.64 -16.96 3.72
N GLY A 8 6.30 -17.37 4.80
CA GLY A 8 7.57 -18.10 4.72
C GLY A 8 7.46 -19.45 4.00
N ALA A 9 6.34 -20.16 4.17
CA ALA A 9 6.09 -21.44 3.50
C ALA A 9 5.92 -21.31 1.97
N ASN A 10 5.50 -20.14 1.48
CA ASN A 10 5.28 -19.87 0.06
C ASN A 10 6.43 -19.08 -0.59
N MET A 11 7.58 -18.98 0.08
CA MET A 11 8.71 -18.19 -0.37
C MET A 11 9.31 -18.74 -1.68
N GLY A 12 9.46 -17.87 -2.69
CA GLY A 12 9.86 -18.23 -4.04
C GLY A 12 8.72 -18.69 -4.95
N SER A 13 7.49 -18.78 -4.43
CA SER A 13 6.30 -19.17 -5.19
C SER A 13 5.46 -17.96 -5.60
N VAL A 14 4.52 -18.20 -6.53
CA VAL A 14 3.45 -17.25 -6.86
C VAL A 14 2.17 -17.72 -6.17
N VAL A 15 1.49 -16.81 -5.47
CA VAL A 15 0.25 -17.08 -4.75
C VAL A 15 -0.89 -16.22 -5.28
N TRP A 16 -2.09 -16.79 -5.28
CA TRP A 16 -3.33 -16.09 -5.57
C TRP A 16 -3.85 -15.42 -4.30
N VAL A 17 -4.14 -14.12 -4.37
CA VAL A 17 -4.60 -13.32 -3.24
C VAL A 17 -5.89 -12.61 -3.63
N TYR A 18 -6.84 -12.70 -2.71
CA TYR A 18 -8.12 -12.02 -2.75
C TYR A 18 -8.30 -11.26 -1.44
N TYR A 19 -8.73 -10.01 -1.51
CA TYR A 19 -8.88 -9.14 -0.34
C TYR A 19 -10.07 -8.19 -0.47
N ASN A 20 -10.56 -7.71 0.68
CA ASN A 20 -11.63 -6.73 0.76
C ASN A 20 -11.08 -5.41 1.29
N VAL A 21 -11.44 -4.31 0.62
CA VAL A 21 -11.08 -2.95 1.03
C VAL A 21 -12.26 -2.30 1.73
N THR A 22 -12.06 -1.90 2.99
CA THR A 22 -13.04 -1.11 3.74
C THR A 22 -12.59 0.35 3.76
N ARG A 23 -13.45 1.30 3.40
CA ARG A 23 -13.18 2.75 3.52
C ARG A 23 -14.26 3.42 4.34
N ASN A 24 -13.86 4.38 5.15
CA ASN A 24 -14.82 5.21 5.89
C ASN A 24 -15.73 5.95 4.89
N GLY A 25 -17.05 5.91 5.11
CA GLY A 25 -18.05 6.45 4.20
C GLY A 25 -18.57 5.49 3.12
N LEU A 26 -18.02 4.28 2.98
CA LEU A 26 -18.62 3.23 2.15
C LEU A 26 -19.41 2.24 2.99
N ALA A 27 -20.66 1.97 2.58
CA ALA A 27 -21.57 1.08 3.29
C ALA A 27 -21.17 -0.41 3.20
N ARG A 28 -20.37 -0.78 2.20
CA ARG A 28 -19.90 -2.16 1.99
C ARG A 28 -18.43 -2.18 1.58
N PRO A 29 -17.66 -3.22 1.97
CA PRO A 29 -16.32 -3.44 1.46
C PRO A 29 -16.32 -3.61 -0.06
N ILE A 30 -15.26 -3.14 -0.71
CA ILE A 30 -14.99 -3.37 -2.13
C ILE A 30 -14.13 -4.62 -2.25
N GLU A 31 -14.57 -5.58 -3.06
CA GLU A 31 -13.82 -6.79 -3.35
C GLU A 31 -12.70 -6.51 -4.35
N SER A 32 -11.53 -7.08 -4.12
CA SER A 32 -10.45 -7.06 -5.11
C SER A 32 -10.76 -8.04 -6.24
N GLN A 33 -10.15 -7.81 -7.41
CA GLN A 33 -9.97 -8.90 -8.38
C GLN A 33 -8.98 -9.95 -7.83
N GLU A 34 -8.89 -11.11 -8.46
CA GLU A 34 -7.82 -12.07 -8.16
C GLU A 34 -6.47 -11.45 -8.52
N ASN A 35 -5.54 -11.44 -7.57
CA ASN A 35 -4.20 -10.89 -7.75
C ASN A 35 -3.15 -12.00 -7.59
N LEU A 36 -2.15 -12.00 -8.45
CA LEU A 36 -1.01 -12.90 -8.39
C LEU A 36 0.18 -12.18 -7.75
N PHE A 37 0.69 -12.71 -6.64
CA PHE A 37 1.86 -12.18 -5.96
C PHE A 37 3.00 -13.18 -5.96
N LYS A 38 4.17 -12.75 -6.43
CA LYS A 38 5.42 -13.49 -6.23
C LYS A 38 5.96 -13.20 -4.83
N ILE A 39 6.18 -14.23 -4.03
CA ILE A 39 6.74 -14.07 -2.68
C ILE A 39 8.25 -14.12 -2.77
N GLU A 40 8.90 -12.97 -2.56
CA GLU A 40 10.35 -12.86 -2.65
C GLU A 40 11.04 -13.29 -1.35
N ARG A 41 12.29 -13.77 -1.49
CA ARG A 41 13.05 -14.39 -0.40
C ARG A 41 13.55 -13.39 0.64
N LEU A 42 13.69 -12.12 0.25
CA LEU A 42 14.14 -11.01 1.07
C LEU A 42 13.55 -9.73 0.46
N GLY A 43 12.60 -9.08 1.14
CA GLY A 43 12.16 -7.73 0.80
C GLY A 43 13.27 -6.75 1.18
N LEU A 44 14.32 -6.65 0.37
CA LEU A 44 15.44 -5.74 0.61
C LEU A 44 15.05 -4.26 0.39
N ASP A 45 13.88 -4.03 -0.20
CA ASP A 45 13.40 -2.70 -0.51
C ASP A 45 12.29 -2.32 0.46
N ASN A 46 12.67 -1.66 1.56
CA ASN A 46 11.70 -0.83 2.25
C ASN A 46 11.22 0.23 1.25
N PHE A 47 9.92 0.26 0.96
CA PHE A 47 9.37 1.35 0.16
C PHE A 47 9.77 2.67 0.81
N SER A 48 10.30 3.59 0.00
CA SER A 48 10.53 4.95 0.44
C SER A 48 9.22 5.52 0.97
N ALA A 49 9.28 6.18 2.13
CA ALA A 49 8.11 6.82 2.71
C ALA A 49 7.45 7.73 1.66
N PRO A 50 6.11 7.74 1.55
CA PRO A 50 5.41 8.65 0.64
C PRO A 50 5.79 10.10 0.97
N VAL A 51 6.01 10.89 -0.07
CA VAL A 51 6.37 12.31 0.06
C VAL A 51 5.17 13.16 -0.33
N ILE A 52 4.82 14.12 0.52
CA ILE A 52 3.83 15.16 0.25
C ILE A 52 4.63 16.45 0.07
N ALA A 53 4.78 16.92 -1.17
CA ALA A 53 5.57 18.10 -1.48
C ALA A 53 5.06 19.36 -0.77
N GLN A 54 3.74 19.42 -0.55
CA GLN A 54 3.02 20.50 0.12
C GLN A 54 3.14 20.45 1.66
N ALA A 55 3.78 19.43 2.24
CA ALA A 55 3.99 19.30 3.69
C ALA A 55 5.50 19.22 4.03
N PRO A 56 6.28 20.27 3.75
CA PRO A 56 7.70 20.30 4.12
C PRO A 56 7.82 20.20 5.65
N GLY A 57 8.47 19.14 6.14
CA GLY A 57 8.55 18.84 7.57
C GLY A 57 7.46 17.92 8.12
N GLY A 58 6.63 17.34 7.25
CA GLY A 58 5.64 16.31 7.62
C GLY A 58 4.33 16.84 8.19
N VAL A 59 4.16 18.17 8.24
CA VAL A 59 2.90 18.82 8.64
C VAL A 59 2.33 19.57 7.45
N LEU A 60 1.08 19.25 7.11
CA LEU A 60 0.34 19.95 6.08
C LEU A 60 -0.43 21.12 6.71
N ASP A 61 -0.12 22.34 6.30
CA ASP A 61 -0.86 23.53 6.69
C ASP A 61 -2.06 23.74 5.75
N LEU A 62 -3.25 23.37 6.21
CA LEU A 62 -4.49 23.50 5.44
C LEU A 62 -4.87 24.95 5.14
N ALA A 63 -4.39 25.93 5.90
CA ALA A 63 -4.66 27.35 5.63
C ALA A 63 -3.79 27.89 4.48
N ALA A 64 -2.64 27.28 4.23
CA ALA A 64 -1.71 27.66 3.17
C ALA A 64 -1.93 26.89 1.85
N VAL A 65 -2.69 25.78 1.89
CA VAL A 65 -2.99 24.97 0.70
C VAL A 65 -4.04 25.66 -0.16
N ASN A 66 -3.64 26.11 -1.34
CA ASN A 66 -4.51 26.72 -2.36
C ASN A 66 -4.61 25.88 -3.65
N THR A 67 -4.09 24.64 -3.62
CA THR A 67 -4.10 23.70 -4.74
C THR A 67 -4.52 22.31 -4.27
N ASP A 68 -4.71 21.39 -5.21
CA ASP A 68 -4.83 19.97 -4.89
C ASP A 68 -3.57 19.44 -4.19
N ILE A 69 -3.77 18.53 -3.22
CA ILE A 69 -2.68 17.84 -2.52
C ILE A 69 -2.31 16.61 -3.35
N VAL A 70 -1.04 16.55 -3.77
CA VAL A 70 -0.51 15.45 -4.57
C VAL A 70 0.35 14.56 -3.70
N ILE A 71 -0.01 13.28 -3.60
CA ILE A 71 0.75 12.25 -2.89
C ILE A 71 1.42 11.37 -3.93
N VAL A 72 2.75 11.35 -3.97
CA VAL A 72 3.50 10.48 -4.88
C VAL A 72 3.88 9.20 -4.14
N LEU A 73 3.35 8.08 -4.63
CA LEU A 73 3.72 6.73 -4.21
C LEU A 73 4.69 6.16 -5.24
N LYS A 74 5.83 5.61 -4.79
CA LYS A 74 6.69 4.87 -5.70
C LYS A 74 5.96 3.58 -6.11
N ALA A 75 5.87 3.33 -7.41
CA ALA A 75 5.33 2.07 -7.92
C ALA A 75 6.14 0.89 -7.39
N TRP A 76 5.44 -0.17 -7.00
CA TRP A 76 6.08 -1.46 -6.76
C TRP A 76 6.57 -2.00 -8.10
N LEU A 77 7.89 -2.24 -8.21
CA LEU A 77 8.51 -2.89 -9.37
C LEU A 77 8.52 -4.40 -9.18
#